data_AF-A0A0D8L5N0-F1
#
_entry.id   AF-A0A0D8L5N0-F1
#
_cell.length_a   1.000
_cell.length_b   1.000
_cell.length_c   1.000
_cell.angle_alpha   90.00
_cell.angle_beta   90.00
_cell.angle_gamma   90.00
#
_symmetry.space_group_name_H-M   'P 1'
#
loop_
_entity.id
_entity.type
_entity.pdbx_description
1 polymer ?
#
loop_
_entity_poly.entity_id
_entity_poly.type
_entity_poly.pdbx_seq_one_letter_code
_entity_poly.pdbx_strand_id
1 'polypeptide(L)' 'MSFQHYATTAATAERDGNYKKAGHYWADAAGLAKKQENQQWAVRRAEFCAKAAGGRYTALISSDINC' A
#
# COMPACT_ATOMS: atom_id res chain seq x y z
N MET A 1 8.08 5.26 -14.01
CA MET A 1 8.54 4.47 -12.84
C MET A 1 7.76 3.15 -12.82
N SER A 2 8.38 2.03 -12.41
CA SER A 2 7.78 0.69 -12.47
C SER A 2 7.29 0.20 -11.11
N PHE A 3 6.39 -0.79 -11.09
CA PHE A 3 5.94 -1.48 -9.87
C PHE A 3 7.10 -1.85 -8.95
N GLN A 4 8.17 -2.40 -9.51
CA GLN A 4 9.32 -2.89 -8.76
C GLN A 4 10.05 -1.77 -8.03
N HIS A 5 10.14 -0.58 -8.64
CA HIS A 5 10.72 0.60 -8.01
C HIS A 5 9.93 1.00 -6.76
N TYR A 6 8.62 1.16 -6.89
CA TYR A 6 7.75 1.50 -5.76
C TYR A 6 7.75 0.42 -4.67
N ALA A 7 7.74 -0.86 -5.05
CA ALA A 7 7.81 -1.97 -4.11
C ALA A 7 9.13 -1.98 -3.32
N THR A 8 10.26 -1.71 -3.96
CA THR A 8 11.56 -1.61 -3.28
C THR A 8 11.59 -0.41 -2.35
N THR A 9 11.14 0.76 -2.78
CA THR A 9 11.08 1.96 -1.94
C THR A 9 10.14 1.77 -0.75
N ALA A 10 9.00 1.12 -0.95
CA ALA A 10 8.07 0.77 0.11
C ALA A 10 8.72 -0.16 1.13
N ALA A 11 9.37 -1.24 0.68
CA ALA A 11 10.07 -2.19 1.56
C ALA A 11 11.22 -1.54 2.35
N THR A 12 11.95 -0.59 1.76
CA THR A 12 12.97 0.18 2.49
C THR A 12 12.31 1.04 3.58
N ALA A 13 11.23 1.75 3.26
CA ALA A 13 10.50 2.55 4.24
C ALA A 13 9.92 1.69 5.38
N GLU A 14 9.53 0.43 5.13
CA GLU A 14 9.11 -0.51 6.18
C GLU A 14 10.25 -0.87 7.14
N ARG A 15 11.47 -1.08 6.62
CA ARG A 15 12.64 -1.37 7.45
C ARG A 15 13.06 -0.17 8.29
N ASP A 16 12.86 1.03 7.76
CA ASP A 16 13.13 2.28 8.47
C ASP A 16 12.06 2.62 9.52
N GLY A 17 11.01 1.80 9.67
CA GLY A 17 9.89 2.05 10.58
C GLY A 17 8.91 3.13 10.09
N ASN A 18 9.10 3.62 8.86
CA ASN A 18 8.28 4.67 8.24
C ASN A 18 7.02 4.08 7.59
N TYR A 19 6.19 3.41 8.39
CA TYR A 19 5.03 2.67 7.90
C TYR A 19 4.00 3.55 7.17
N LYS A 20 3.80 4.81 7.57
CA LYS A 20 2.94 5.75 6.84
C LYS A 20 3.39 5.94 5.39
N LYS A 21 4.68 6.16 5.19
CA LYS A 21 5.27 6.41 3.88
C LYS A 21 5.33 5.12 3.05
N ALA A 22 5.64 4.00 3.70
CA ALA A 22 5.58 2.68 3.09
C ALA A 22 4.18 2.34 2.55
N GLY A 23 3.12 2.65 3.32
CA GLY A 23 1.74 2.42 2.90
C GLY A 23 1.37 3.15 1.61
N HIS A 24 1.81 4.42 1.47
CA HIS A 24 1.59 5.17 0.23
C HIS A 24 2.31 4.55 -0.97
N TYR A 25 3.59 4.17 -0.81
CA TYR A 25 4.34 3.53 -1.88
C TYR A 25 3.76 2.16 -2.28
N TRP A 26 3.18 1.42 -1.33
CA TRP A 26 2.46 0.18 -1.63
C TRP A 26 1.15 0.43 -2.39
N ALA A 27 0.41 1.49 -2.06
CA ALA A 27 -0.78 1.87 -2.82
C ALA A 27 -0.44 2.27 -4.27
N ASP A 28 0.62 3.06 -4.45
CA ASP A 28 1.13 3.44 -5.78
C ASP A 28 1.60 2.20 -6.57
N ALA A 29 2.30 1.28 -5.90
CA ALA A 29 2.69 0.01 -6.51
C ALA A 29 1.47 -0.80 -6.95
N ALA A 30 0.42 -0.88 -6.12
CA ALA A 30 -0.81 -1.58 -6.48
C ALA A 30 -1.47 -1.00 -7.75
N GLY A 31 -1.49 0.34 -7.90
CA GLY A 31 -2.02 0.99 -9.10
C GLY A 31 -1.20 0.76 -10.37
N LEU A 32 0.09 0.47 -10.23
CA LEU A 32 1.02 0.19 -11.35
C LEU A 32 1.18 -1.30 -11.66
N ALA A 33 0.62 -2.17 -10.81
CA ALA A 33 0.73 -3.61 -10.98
C ALA A 33 -0.11 -4.09 -12.16
N LYS A 34 0.56 -4.65 -13.18
CA LYS A 34 -0.10 -5.27 -14.34
C LYS A 34 -0.65 -6.67 -14.05
N LYS A 35 -0.14 -7.31 -12.99
CA LYS A 35 -0.53 -8.66 -12.56
C LYS A 35 -1.40 -8.54 -11.31
N GLN A 36 -2.48 -9.31 -11.28
CA GLN A 36 -3.43 -9.27 -10.17
C GLN A 36 -2.79 -9.74 -8.86
N GLU A 37 -1.87 -10.71 -8.89
CA GLU A 37 -1.16 -11.17 -7.69
C GLU A 37 -0.29 -10.05 -7.10
N ASN A 38 0.40 -9.30 -7.96
CA ASN A 38 1.23 -8.17 -7.55
C ASN A 38 0.38 -7.04 -6.97
N GLN A 39 -0.79 -6.78 -7.56
CA GLN A 39 -1.75 -5.81 -7.07
C GLN A 39 -2.25 -6.20 -5.68
N GLN A 40 -2.73 -7.44 -5.51
CA GLN A 40 -3.23 -7.92 -4.23
C GLN A 40 -2.15 -7.91 -3.14
N TRP A 41 -0.93 -8.31 -3.50
CA TRP A 41 0.19 -8.27 -2.57
C TRP A 41 0.49 -6.84 -2.10
N ALA A 42 0.54 -5.89 -3.03
CA ALA A 42 0.77 -4.48 -2.72
C ALA A 42 -0.36 -3.89 -1.87
N VAL A 43 -1.63 -4.20 -2.16
CA VAL A 43 -2.79 -3.76 -1.34
C VAL A 43 -2.69 -4.30 0.08
N ARG A 44 -2.45 -5.60 0.26
CA ARG A 44 -2.31 -6.22 1.60
C ARG A 44 -1.15 -5.61 2.39
N ARG A 45 -0.07 -5.26 1.69
CA ARG A 45 1.08 -4.59 2.31
C ARG A 45 0.78 -3.13 2.69
N ALA A 46 0.04 -2.41 1.87
CA ALA A 46 -0.43 -1.06 2.20
C ALA A 46 -1.32 -1.09 3.46
N GLU A 47 -2.22 -2.06 3.56
CA GLU A 47 -3.07 -2.29 4.73
C GLU A 47 -2.26 -2.61 5.99
N PHE A 48 -1.27 -3.50 5.87
CA PHE A 48 -0.37 -3.82 6.98
C PHE A 48 0.37 -2.56 7.47
N CYS A 49 0.91 -1.77 6.53
CA CYS A 49 1.61 -0.54 6.86
C CYS A 49 0.71 0.49 7.53
N ALA A 50 -0.53 0.65 7.08
CA ALA A 50 -1.47 1.56 7.73
C ALA A 50 -1.78 1.12 9.18
N LYS A 51 -2.00 -0.18 9.40
CA LYS A 51 -2.20 -0.74 10.74
C LYS A 51 -0.95 -0.54 11.62
N ALA A 52 0.23 -0.82 11.09
CA ALA A 52 1.52 -0.67 11.79
C ALA A 52 1.82 0.79 12.14
N ALA A 53 1.36 1.74 11.32
CA ALA A 53 1.48 3.17 11.59
C ALA A 53 0.47 3.70 12.64
N GLY A 54 -0.37 2.82 13.21
CA GLY A 54 -1.44 3.22 14.13
C GLY A 54 -2.63 3.91 13.46
N GLY A 55 -2.71 3.86 12.12
CA GLY A 55 -3.79 4.44 11.34
C GLY A 55 -4.84 3.41 10.92
N ARG A 56 -6.10 3.85 10.75
CA ARG A 56 -7.07 3.07 9.97
C ARG A 56 -6.65 3.17 8.50
N TYR A 57 -6.54 2.04 7.80
CA TYR A 57 -6.43 2.04 6.34
C TYR A 57 -7.77 2.56 5.80
N THR A 58 -7.87 3.88 5.62
CA THR A 58 -8.93 4.46 4.80
C THR A 58 -8.54 4.15 3.38
N ALA A 59 -8.94 2.95 2.95
CA ALA A 59 -9.02 2.64 1.54
C ALA A 59 -9.73 3.84 0.89
N LEU A 60 -9.16 4.38 -0.18
CA LEU A 60 -9.80 5.31 -1.10
C LEU A 60 -10.99 4.64 -1.83
N ILE A 61 -11.78 3.85 -1.10
CA ILE A 61 -13.12 3.44 -1.49
C ILE A 61 -14.04 4.46 -0.81
N SER A 62 -14.16 5.62 -1.45
CA SER A 62 -15.34 6.44 -1.22
C SER A 62 -16.50 5.78 -1.95
N SER A 63 -17.61 5.64 -1.23
CA SER A 63 -18.98 5.26 -1.64
C SER A 63 -19.41 3.82 -1.31
N ASP A 64 -20.57 3.77 -0.63
CA ASP A 64 -21.50 2.64 -0.49
C ASP A 64 -21.36 1.68 0.70
N ILE A 65 -21.45 2.23 1.92
CA ILE A 65 -22.32 1.61 2.95
C ILE A 65 -23.41 2.62 3.29
N ASN A 66 -24.42 2.65 2.42
CA ASN A 66 -25.79 2.95 2.81
C ASN A 66 -26.40 1.61 3.23
N CYS A 67 -26.50 1.39 4.54
CA CYS A 67 -27.58 0.64 5.17
C CYS A 67 -27.58 0.99 6.67
#